data_AF-A0A3M7N5T8-F1
#
_entry.id   AF-A0A3M7N5T8-F1
#
_cell.length_a   1.000
_cell.length_b   1.000
_cell.length_c   1.000
_cell.angle_alpha   90.00
_cell.angle_beta   90.00
_cell.angle_gamma   90.00
#
_symmetry.space_group_name_H-M   'P 1'
#
loop_
_entity.id
_entity.type
_entity.pdbx_description
1 polymer ?
#
loop_
_entity_poly.entity_id
_entity_poly.type
_entity_poly.pdbx_seq_one_letter_code
_entity_poly.pdbx_strand_id
1 'polypeptide(L)'
;MESSAQWLKLIGKNMRLSEALTEEVNIVHMLQYPEKRIELIVQVLENENEILQIVARCLNVKNDACKLSDIADWTHGSFNLCIPIHVNWNGHTIVMFRIPLPYKIGEEIYPGNVDEKIRCEAATYIHIRQYCPEVPIPLLLGFGLSAGIHFTPVEKAFFFCRLRRWVANLLRTAVGFRLPSPFIADRRVSTLRTGYLVLEYIEEGRMLSETFDSQMGDPSRRQNLFADLSRIMISLARVPQPRIGSFTIDNKGFVSLTNRPLTLQLHALENEGIPTNMDRFRTYECTESYALDLLACHDNRLLHQPNSMNDEMDGRRQMSAIGLMRSVLPRFIRSKTMRGPFFFGLTDLHPSNIFVNEDWQVHSLVDLEWACAQPVEMLRPPYWLTGENLDRLEGASLDKFRNILDEFMVEFQKQEENMMLVTSEGVRSRTTIVDQNWKLGSFWFFHALESTRGFYNISKQHIKPLFSQDAQFPDISPFWMKDTSEIIAAKLEERRDYLQQLCSAASV
;
A
#
# COMPACT_ATOMS: atom_id res chain seq x y z
N MET A 1 -5.52 -38.39 -27.55
CA MET A 1 -4.71 -37.19 -27.84
C MET A 1 -4.60 -36.45 -26.52
N GLU A 2 -3.50 -36.70 -25.82
CA GLU A 2 -3.18 -36.03 -24.55
C GLU A 2 -3.09 -34.54 -24.81
N SER A 3 -3.88 -33.76 -24.06
CA SER A 3 -3.77 -32.30 -24.05
C SER A 3 -2.35 -31.96 -23.61
N SER A 4 -1.52 -31.47 -24.53
CA SER A 4 -0.31 -30.73 -24.16
C SER A 4 -0.73 -29.68 -23.15
N ALA A 5 -0.32 -29.80 -21.89
CA ALA A 5 -0.68 -28.86 -20.85
C ALA A 5 -0.18 -27.47 -21.29
N GLN A 6 -1.11 -26.59 -21.66
CA GLN A 6 -0.81 -25.22 -22.06
C GLN A 6 -0.51 -24.41 -20.80
N TRP A 7 0.71 -23.89 -20.71
CA TRP A 7 1.22 -23.17 -19.55
C TRP A 7 1.52 -21.72 -19.92
N LEU A 8 1.18 -20.82 -19.01
CA LEU A 8 1.45 -19.41 -19.08
C LEU A 8 2.59 -19.05 -18.13
N LYS A 9 3.61 -18.36 -18.62
CA LYS A 9 4.77 -17.93 -17.83
C LYS A 9 4.50 -16.57 -17.21
N LEU A 10 4.36 -16.53 -15.89
CA LEU A 10 4.23 -15.30 -15.11
C LEU A 10 5.47 -15.11 -14.24
N ILE A 11 5.64 -13.92 -13.66
CA ILE A 11 6.72 -13.71 -12.66
C ILE A 11 6.51 -14.66 -11.49
N GLY A 12 7.50 -15.51 -11.24
CA GLY A 12 7.57 -16.38 -10.06
C GLY A 12 6.68 -17.62 -10.10
N LYS A 13 5.85 -17.81 -11.13
CA LYS A 13 5.02 -19.02 -11.27
C LYS A 13 4.66 -19.31 -12.73
N ASN A 14 4.50 -20.60 -13.03
CA ASN A 14 3.80 -21.06 -14.23
C ASN A 14 2.35 -21.33 -13.87
N MET A 15 1.41 -20.82 -14.67
CA MET A 15 -0.02 -20.99 -14.45
C MET A 15 -0.61 -21.84 -15.57
N ARG A 16 -1.51 -22.77 -15.25
CA ARG A 16 -2.20 -23.54 -16.29
C ARG A 16 -3.23 -22.67 -16.98
N LEU A 17 -3.44 -22.85 -18.28
CA LEU A 17 -4.49 -22.13 -19.00
C LEU A 17 -5.87 -22.33 -18.32
N SER A 18 -6.18 -23.55 -17.87
CA SER A 18 -7.44 -23.85 -17.16
C SER A 18 -7.63 -23.03 -15.89
N GLU A 19 -6.54 -22.72 -15.18
CA GLU A 19 -6.58 -21.86 -13.98
C GLU A 19 -6.76 -20.40 -14.40
N ALA A 20 -5.99 -19.94 -15.39
CA ALA A 20 -6.03 -18.57 -15.89
C ALA A 20 -7.40 -18.16 -16.44
N LEU A 21 -8.15 -19.09 -17.05
CA LEU A 21 -9.51 -18.86 -17.56
C LEU A 21 -10.55 -18.60 -16.45
N THR A 22 -10.24 -18.98 -15.22
CA THR A 22 -11.12 -18.79 -14.05
C THR A 22 -10.71 -17.61 -13.16
N GLU A 23 -9.55 -17.00 -13.43
CA GLU A 23 -9.05 -15.86 -12.68
C GLU A 23 -9.76 -14.57 -13.10
N GLU A 24 -10.15 -13.76 -12.11
CA GLU A 24 -10.78 -12.45 -12.33
C GLU A 24 -9.76 -11.35 -12.66
N VAL A 25 -8.47 -11.60 -12.41
CA VAL A 25 -7.42 -10.65 -12.76
C VAL A 25 -7.06 -10.71 -14.23
N ASN A 26 -6.56 -9.60 -14.74
CA ASN A 26 -6.11 -9.47 -16.12
C ASN A 26 -4.76 -10.20 -16.31
N ILE A 27 -4.82 -11.51 -16.54
CA ILE A 27 -3.64 -12.35 -16.76
C ILE A 27 -2.91 -11.93 -18.03
N VAL A 28 -3.63 -11.53 -19.08
CA VAL A 28 -3.02 -11.05 -20.34
C VAL A 28 -2.06 -9.88 -20.09
N HIS A 29 -2.45 -8.93 -19.25
CA HIS A 29 -1.57 -7.83 -18.83
C HIS A 29 -0.34 -8.34 -18.06
N MET A 30 -0.53 -9.28 -17.15
CA MET A 30 0.56 -9.84 -16.33
C MET A 30 1.61 -10.63 -17.14
N LEU A 31 1.25 -11.14 -18.33
CA LEU A 31 2.17 -11.87 -19.21
C LEU A 31 3.30 -10.99 -19.76
N GLN A 32 3.14 -9.67 -19.73
CA GLN A 32 4.17 -8.72 -20.16
C GLN A 32 5.27 -8.52 -19.10
N TYR A 33 4.99 -8.83 -17.83
CA TYR A 33 5.89 -8.51 -16.74
C TYR A 33 7.25 -9.23 -16.77
N PRO A 34 7.36 -10.51 -17.18
CA PRO A 34 8.67 -11.18 -17.24
C PRO A 34 9.66 -10.48 -18.17
N GLU A 35 9.22 -10.02 -19.35
CA GLU A 35 10.07 -9.30 -20.31
C GLU A 35 10.48 -7.93 -19.75
N LYS A 36 9.50 -7.13 -19.30
CA LYS A 36 9.76 -5.82 -18.68
C LYS A 36 10.66 -5.90 -17.43
N ARG A 37 10.61 -7.02 -16.71
CA ARG A 37 11.53 -7.30 -15.58
C ARG A 37 12.97 -7.49 -16.06
N ILE A 38 13.18 -8.23 -17.15
CA ILE A 38 14.51 -8.45 -17.72
C ILE A 38 15.08 -7.11 -18.20
N GLU A 39 14.28 -6.30 -18.89
CA GLU A 39 14.68 -4.96 -19.34
C GLU A 39 15.13 -4.08 -18.16
N LEU A 40 14.39 -4.08 -17.05
CA LEU A 40 14.77 -3.33 -15.85
C LEU A 40 16.09 -3.84 -15.25
N ILE A 41 16.29 -5.16 -15.18
CA ILE A 41 17.53 -5.75 -14.68
C ILE A 41 18.72 -5.34 -15.55
N VAL A 42 18.58 -5.41 -16.88
CA VAL A 42 19.61 -4.96 -17.83
C VAL A 42 19.93 -3.48 -17.60
N GLN A 43 18.90 -2.63 -17.50
CA GLN A 43 19.09 -1.20 -17.22
C GLN A 43 19.85 -0.96 -15.91
N VAL A 44 19.56 -1.71 -14.85
CA VAL A 44 20.27 -1.59 -13.56
C VAL A 44 21.74 -1.95 -13.72
N LEU A 45 22.05 -3.06 -14.40
CA LEU A 45 23.42 -3.52 -14.62
C LEU A 45 24.23 -2.54 -15.48
N GLU A 46 23.62 -1.98 -16.54
CA GLU A 46 24.24 -0.95 -17.38
C GLU A 46 24.58 0.34 -16.60
N ASN A 47 23.86 0.60 -15.50
CA ASN A 47 24.01 1.80 -14.67
C ASN A 47 24.66 1.50 -13.29
N GLU A 48 25.33 0.35 -13.12
CA GLU A 48 25.95 -0.06 -11.86
C GLU A 48 26.86 1.04 -11.27
N ASN A 49 27.76 1.60 -12.08
CA ASN A 49 28.69 2.64 -11.63
C ASN A 49 27.97 3.86 -11.04
N GLU A 50 26.84 4.26 -11.63
CA GLU A 50 26.05 5.38 -11.12
C GLU A 50 25.36 5.02 -9.79
N ILE A 51 24.79 3.81 -9.68
CA ILE A 51 24.18 3.31 -8.45
C ILE A 51 25.20 3.33 -7.31
N LEU A 52 26.42 2.85 -7.55
CA LEU A 52 27.49 2.88 -6.55
C LEU A 52 27.90 4.31 -6.18
N GLN A 53 27.96 5.24 -7.13
CA GLN A 53 28.24 6.66 -6.84
C GLN A 53 27.14 7.32 -6.02
N ILE A 54 25.87 6.98 -6.29
CA ILE A 54 24.73 7.45 -5.52
C ILE A 54 24.85 6.98 -4.07
N VAL A 55 25.07 5.69 -3.86
CA VAL A 55 25.16 5.10 -2.51
C VAL A 55 26.36 5.66 -1.76
N ALA A 56 27.53 5.71 -2.40
CA ALA A 56 28.72 6.30 -1.81
C ALA A 56 28.49 7.74 -1.31
N ARG A 57 27.74 8.55 -2.08
CA ARG A 57 27.37 9.92 -1.71
C ARG A 57 26.40 9.99 -0.54
N CYS A 58 25.35 9.16 -0.55
CA CYS A 58 24.38 9.10 0.55
C CYS A 58 25.07 8.74 1.88
N LEU A 59 26.06 7.85 1.83
CA LEU A 59 26.80 7.39 3.00
C LEU A 59 27.99 8.29 3.37
N ASN A 60 28.46 9.12 2.44
CA ASN A 60 29.71 9.88 2.49
C ASN A 60 30.95 8.97 2.63
N VAL A 61 31.01 7.94 1.78
CA VAL A 61 32.16 7.03 1.62
C VAL A 61 32.73 7.15 0.20
N LYS A 62 33.88 6.54 -0.04
CA LYS A 62 34.45 6.48 -1.39
C LYS A 62 33.72 5.43 -2.25
N ASN A 63 33.72 5.60 -3.56
CA ASN A 63 33.01 4.71 -4.49
C ASN A 63 33.57 3.27 -4.50
N ASP A 64 34.89 3.13 -4.36
CA ASP A 64 35.61 1.85 -4.24
C ASP A 64 35.27 1.08 -2.94
N ALA A 65 34.61 1.73 -1.97
CA ALA A 65 34.10 1.09 -0.77
C ALA A 65 32.68 0.52 -0.95
N CYS A 66 32.08 0.66 -2.12
CA CYS A 66 30.76 0.12 -2.46
C CYS A 66 30.89 -0.97 -3.53
N LYS A 67 30.19 -2.09 -3.34
CA LYS A 67 30.12 -3.17 -4.33
C LYS A 67 28.68 -3.67 -4.48
N LEU A 68 28.22 -3.80 -5.72
CA LEU A 68 26.90 -4.38 -6.01
C LEU A 68 26.91 -5.87 -5.66
N SER A 69 25.81 -6.38 -5.07
CA SER A 69 25.66 -7.82 -4.84
C SER A 69 25.37 -8.57 -6.14
N ASP A 70 25.56 -9.89 -6.11
CA ASP A 70 25.19 -10.74 -7.24
C ASP A 70 23.67 -10.73 -7.44
N ILE A 71 23.22 -10.92 -8.70
CA ILE A 71 21.79 -10.90 -9.07
C ILE A 71 20.99 -11.95 -8.28
N ALA A 72 21.63 -13.06 -7.88
CA ALA A 72 21.02 -14.11 -7.08
C ALA A 72 20.57 -13.62 -5.69
N ASP A 73 21.22 -12.57 -5.17
CA ASP A 73 20.92 -11.98 -3.85
C ASP A 73 19.86 -10.86 -3.95
N TRP A 74 19.45 -10.48 -5.17
CA TRP A 74 18.46 -9.42 -5.35
C TRP A 74 17.08 -9.92 -4.97
N THR A 75 16.40 -9.14 -4.14
CA THR A 75 15.05 -9.45 -3.68
C THR A 75 14.03 -8.68 -4.51
N HIS A 76 12.95 -9.36 -4.87
CA HIS A 76 11.86 -8.78 -5.64
C HIS A 76 10.60 -8.74 -4.78
N GLY A 77 10.19 -7.55 -4.40
CA GLY A 77 8.89 -7.32 -3.77
C GLY A 77 7.77 -7.25 -4.80
N SER A 78 6.55 -6.98 -4.32
CA SER A 78 5.39 -6.79 -5.19
C SER A 78 5.59 -5.62 -6.15
N PHE A 79 6.14 -4.50 -5.68
CA PHE A 79 6.28 -3.24 -6.44
C PHE A 79 7.70 -2.70 -6.51
N ASN A 80 8.69 -3.41 -5.96
CA ASN A 80 10.06 -2.90 -5.87
C ASN A 80 11.10 -4.01 -6.17
N LEU A 81 12.18 -3.60 -6.81
CA LEU A 81 13.44 -4.35 -6.91
C LEU A 81 14.36 -3.84 -5.79
N CYS A 82 14.81 -4.75 -4.94
CA CYS A 82 15.67 -4.46 -3.81
C CYS A 82 17.05 -5.09 -4.03
N ILE A 83 18.06 -4.24 -4.13
CA ILE A 83 19.43 -4.61 -4.48
C ILE A 83 20.33 -4.37 -3.27
N PRO A 84 20.85 -5.43 -2.64
CA PRO A 84 21.88 -5.29 -1.62
C PRO A 84 23.15 -4.67 -2.21
N ILE A 85 23.72 -3.70 -1.48
CA ILE A 85 25.00 -3.10 -1.83
C ILE A 85 25.93 -3.27 -0.63
N HIS A 86 27.02 -3.98 -0.86
CA HIS A 86 28.07 -4.15 0.15
C HIS A 86 28.79 -2.83 0.36
N VAL A 87 28.93 -2.45 1.62
CA VAL A 87 29.58 -1.21 2.03
C VAL A 87 30.44 -1.44 3.26
N ASN A 88 31.39 -0.54 3.50
CA ASN A 88 32.05 -0.43 4.80
C ASN A 88 31.66 0.92 5.42
N TRP A 89 30.55 0.94 6.16
CA TRP A 89 29.98 2.18 6.68
C TRP A 89 29.39 1.99 8.07
N ASN A 90 29.96 2.67 9.07
CA ASN A 90 29.41 2.72 10.43
C ASN A 90 29.08 1.35 11.06
N GLY A 91 29.84 0.30 10.72
CA GLY A 91 29.58 -1.06 11.20
C GLY A 91 28.56 -1.84 10.38
N HIS A 92 27.82 -1.18 9.47
CA HIS A 92 26.97 -1.86 8.49
C HIS A 92 27.84 -2.40 7.36
N THR A 93 27.49 -3.62 6.95
CA THR A 93 28.14 -4.31 5.83
C THR A 93 27.32 -4.25 4.55
N ILE A 94 26.02 -3.97 4.66
CA ILE A 94 25.06 -3.94 3.55
C ILE A 94 24.11 -2.75 3.72
N VAL A 95 23.76 -2.11 2.60
CA VAL A 95 22.62 -1.20 2.49
C VAL A 95 21.72 -1.63 1.35
N MET A 96 20.45 -1.23 1.38
CA MET A 96 19.48 -1.60 0.36
C MET A 96 19.23 -0.47 -0.62
N PHE A 97 19.45 -0.76 -1.90
CA PHE A 97 19.05 0.10 -3.00
C PHE A 97 17.73 -0.39 -3.59
N ARG A 98 16.68 0.40 -3.43
CA ARG A 98 15.31 0.03 -3.79
C ARG A 98 14.84 0.84 -4.99
N ILE A 99 14.40 0.15 -6.04
CA ILE A 99 13.87 0.74 -7.27
C ILE A 99 12.41 0.32 -7.45
N PRO A 100 11.45 1.24 -7.60
CA PRO A 100 10.08 0.87 -7.96
C PRO A 100 10.02 0.19 -9.32
N LEU A 101 9.07 -0.74 -9.50
CA LEU A 101 8.86 -1.48 -10.74
C LEU A 101 7.89 -0.69 -11.65
N PRO A 102 8.38 0.05 -12.69
CA PRO A 102 7.51 0.95 -13.46
C PRO A 102 6.36 0.21 -14.15
N TYR A 103 6.62 -1.04 -14.57
CA TYR A 103 5.67 -1.94 -15.22
C TYR A 103 4.60 -2.55 -14.30
N LYS A 104 4.64 -2.27 -13.00
CA LYS A 104 3.63 -2.70 -12.01
C LYS A 104 2.87 -1.54 -11.36
N ILE A 105 3.24 -0.30 -11.68
CA ILE A 105 2.61 0.90 -11.12
C ILE A 105 2.03 1.81 -12.20
N GLY A 106 1.94 1.36 -13.45
CA GLY A 106 1.32 2.12 -14.54
C GLY A 106 2.11 3.33 -15.02
N GLU A 107 3.45 3.34 -14.88
CA GLU A 107 4.27 4.48 -15.32
C GLU A 107 4.16 4.76 -16.83
N GLU A 108 3.98 3.71 -17.63
CA GLU A 108 3.86 3.81 -19.09
C GLU A 108 2.58 4.53 -19.52
N ILE A 109 1.47 4.30 -18.81
CA ILE A 109 0.14 4.85 -19.12
C ILE A 109 -0.08 6.17 -18.37
N TYR A 110 0.43 6.26 -17.14
CA TYR A 110 0.31 7.39 -16.23
C TYR A 110 1.70 7.87 -15.77
N PRO A 111 2.46 8.60 -16.62
CA PRO A 111 3.80 9.07 -16.29
C PRO A 111 3.84 9.87 -14.99
N GLY A 112 4.87 9.59 -14.16
CA GLY A 112 5.07 10.16 -12.84
C GLY A 112 4.57 9.30 -11.67
N ASN A 113 4.00 8.12 -11.91
CA ASN A 113 3.61 7.18 -10.85
C ASN A 113 4.80 6.66 -10.04
N VAL A 114 5.96 6.43 -10.69
CA VAL A 114 7.23 6.12 -10.01
C VAL A 114 7.58 7.23 -9.02
N ASP A 115 7.56 8.49 -9.48
CA ASP A 115 7.93 9.64 -8.66
C ASP A 115 6.90 9.93 -7.57
N GLU A 116 5.60 9.78 -7.84
CA GLU A 116 4.54 9.93 -6.82
C GLU A 116 4.75 8.93 -5.69
N LYS A 117 4.97 7.65 -6.03
CA LYS A 117 5.24 6.58 -5.08
C LYS A 117 6.47 6.87 -4.22
N ILE A 118 7.61 7.21 -4.83
CA ILE A 118 8.86 7.48 -4.10
C ILE A 118 8.69 8.67 -3.17
N ARG A 119 8.04 9.75 -3.64
CA ARG A 119 7.80 10.92 -2.81
C ARG A 119 6.93 10.60 -1.60
N CYS A 120 5.91 9.76 -1.78
CA CYS A 120 5.06 9.32 -0.68
C CYS A 120 5.82 8.45 0.31
N GLU A 121 6.56 7.45 -0.17
CA GLU A 121 7.37 6.56 0.67
C GLU A 121 8.42 7.35 1.47
N ALA A 122 9.21 8.21 0.81
CA ALA A 122 10.21 9.04 1.47
C ALA A 122 9.59 10.00 2.50
N ALA A 123 8.45 10.62 2.17
CA ALA A 123 7.74 11.49 3.08
C ALA A 123 7.20 10.73 4.30
N THR A 124 6.75 9.48 4.14
CA THR A 124 6.33 8.60 5.23
C THR A 124 7.49 8.29 6.16
N TYR A 125 8.65 7.89 5.64
CA TYR A 125 9.86 7.68 6.45
C TYR A 125 10.21 8.93 7.28
N ILE A 126 10.19 10.11 6.65
CA ILE A 126 10.47 11.38 7.32
C ILE A 126 9.42 11.68 8.40
N HIS A 127 8.14 11.50 8.08
CA HIS A 127 7.03 11.79 9.00
C HIS A 127 7.09 10.88 10.24
N ILE A 128 7.23 9.57 10.05
CA ILE A 128 7.29 8.60 11.16
C ILE A 128 8.50 8.88 12.05
N ARG A 129 9.70 9.08 11.48
CA ARG A 129 10.89 9.40 12.29
C ARG A 129 10.76 10.68 13.10
N GLN A 130 10.02 11.68 12.60
CA GLN A 130 9.86 12.97 13.28
C GLN A 130 8.77 12.96 14.35
N TYR A 131 7.64 12.28 14.09
CA TYR A 131 6.44 12.40 14.92
C TYR A 131 6.08 11.12 15.69
N CYS A 132 6.61 9.97 15.26
CA CYS A 132 6.38 8.65 15.84
C CYS A 132 7.70 7.84 15.97
N PRO A 133 8.73 8.36 16.66
CA PRO A 133 10.06 7.73 16.73
C PRO A 133 10.06 6.32 17.36
N GLU A 134 9.01 5.97 18.11
CA GLU A 134 8.75 4.66 18.69
C GLU A 134 8.33 3.59 17.67
N VAL A 135 7.91 3.99 16.46
CA VAL A 135 7.56 3.03 15.40
C VAL A 135 8.85 2.54 14.74
N PRO A 136 9.18 1.25 14.82
CA PRO A 136 10.45 0.75 14.32
C PRO A 136 10.41 0.64 12.80
N ILE A 137 11.25 1.43 12.13
CA ILE A 137 11.41 1.44 10.66
C ILE A 137 12.90 1.57 10.34
N PRO A 138 13.40 1.07 9.20
CA PRO A 138 14.80 1.26 8.84
C PRO A 138 15.11 2.74 8.55
N LEU A 139 16.39 3.11 8.57
CA LEU A 139 16.82 4.45 8.20
C LEU A 139 16.67 4.70 6.70
N LEU A 140 16.07 5.83 6.35
CA LEU A 140 16.15 6.39 5.00
C LEU A 140 17.48 7.13 4.85
N LEU A 141 18.38 6.60 4.02
CA LEU A 141 19.73 7.11 3.82
C LEU A 141 19.82 8.07 2.63
N GLY A 142 18.85 8.04 1.73
CA GLY A 142 18.72 8.94 0.59
C GLY A 142 17.66 8.44 -0.38
N PHE A 143 17.28 9.26 -1.34
CA PHE A 143 16.36 8.86 -2.40
C PHE A 143 16.54 9.76 -3.63
N GLY A 144 16.06 9.30 -4.78
CA GLY A 144 16.14 10.02 -6.04
C GLY A 144 14.87 9.87 -6.86
N LEU A 145 14.63 10.84 -7.73
CA LEU A 145 13.49 10.90 -8.63
C LEU A 145 13.95 10.71 -10.07
N SER A 146 13.05 10.25 -10.92
CA SER A 146 13.30 9.93 -12.33
C SER A 146 13.81 11.14 -13.13
N ALA A 147 13.51 12.37 -12.67
CA ALA A 147 13.97 13.63 -13.27
C ALA A 147 15.39 14.07 -12.87
N GLY A 148 16.20 13.22 -12.22
CA GLY A 148 17.57 13.55 -11.82
C GLY A 148 17.66 14.48 -10.60
N ILE A 149 16.62 14.47 -9.76
CA ILE A 149 16.64 15.16 -8.46
C ILE A 149 16.97 14.12 -7.39
N HIS A 150 18.06 14.35 -6.67
CA HIS A 150 18.52 13.46 -5.62
C HIS A 150 18.44 14.16 -4.26
N PHE A 151 18.06 13.42 -3.23
CA PHE A 151 17.89 13.89 -1.88
C PHE A 151 18.88 13.15 -0.97
N THR A 152 19.86 13.89 -0.46
CA THR A 152 20.88 13.37 0.45
C THR A 152 20.72 13.98 1.86
N PRO A 153 21.05 13.25 2.93
CA PRO A 153 20.95 13.76 4.29
C PRO A 153 21.79 15.03 4.50
N VAL A 154 21.25 16.01 5.21
CA VAL A 154 21.93 17.28 5.48
C VAL A 154 23.21 17.08 6.29
N GLU A 155 23.26 16.08 7.17
CA GLU A 155 24.41 15.79 8.02
C GLU A 155 25.66 15.48 7.19
N LYS A 156 25.44 14.89 6.00
CA LYS A 156 26.47 14.48 5.05
C LYS A 156 26.85 15.58 4.05
N ALA A 157 26.16 16.71 4.05
CA ALA A 157 26.49 17.85 3.20
C ALA A 157 27.72 18.62 3.69
N PHE A 158 28.37 19.36 2.78
CA PHE A 158 29.48 20.26 3.12
C PHE A 158 29.11 21.26 4.22
N PHE A 159 30.10 21.65 5.03
CA PHE A 159 29.91 22.53 6.18
C PHE A 159 29.09 23.80 5.87
N PHE A 160 29.40 24.47 4.76
CA PHE A 160 28.68 25.69 4.35
C PHE A 160 27.21 25.45 4.03
N CYS A 161 26.86 24.29 3.44
CA CYS A 161 25.47 23.92 3.19
C CYS A 161 24.71 23.70 4.49
N ARG A 162 25.34 23.03 5.47
CA ARG A 162 24.76 22.81 6.80
C ARG A 162 24.57 24.12 7.55
N LEU A 163 25.56 25.00 7.54
CA LEU A 163 25.48 26.32 8.17
C LEU A 163 24.36 27.17 7.54
N ARG A 164 24.29 27.22 6.20
CA ARG A 164 23.21 27.91 5.48
C ARG A 164 21.84 27.36 5.84
N ARG A 165 21.71 26.03 5.91
CA ARG A 165 20.45 25.36 6.31
C ARG A 165 20.07 25.70 7.75
N TRP A 166 21.04 25.69 8.67
CA TRP A 166 20.83 26.04 10.07
C TRP A 166 20.35 27.50 10.22
N VAL A 167 21.04 28.47 9.61
CA VAL A 167 20.63 29.89 9.63
C VAL A 167 19.23 30.05 9.04
N ALA A 168 18.96 29.42 7.89
CA ALA A 168 17.66 29.50 7.24
C ALA A 168 16.54 28.86 8.08
N ASN A 169 16.83 27.79 8.81
CA ASN A 169 15.87 27.16 9.72
C ASN A 169 15.61 28.04 10.95
N LEU A 170 16.64 28.69 11.51
CA LEU A 170 16.47 29.65 12.61
C LEU A 170 15.53 30.80 12.21
N LEU A 171 15.74 31.38 11.02
CA LEU A 171 14.87 32.42 10.48
C LEU A 171 13.44 31.93 10.24
N ARG A 172 13.26 30.71 9.71
CA ARG A 172 11.92 30.12 9.50
C ARG A 172 11.19 29.91 10.81
N THR A 173 11.86 29.35 11.81
CA THR A 173 11.29 29.15 13.14
C THR A 173 10.85 30.48 13.76
N ALA A 174 11.65 31.54 13.62
CA ALA A 174 11.31 32.87 14.13
C ALA A 174 10.05 33.47 13.47
N VAL A 175 9.76 33.12 12.22
CA VAL A 175 8.59 33.60 11.46
C VAL A 175 7.43 32.59 11.48
N GLY A 176 7.58 31.43 12.13
CA GLY A 176 6.56 30.38 12.19
C GLY A 176 6.38 29.61 10.86
N PHE A 177 7.36 29.65 9.96
CA PHE A 177 7.32 28.87 8.72
C PHE A 177 7.66 27.40 8.96
N ARG A 178 7.08 26.52 8.13
CA ARG A 178 7.40 25.09 8.15
C ARG A 178 8.88 24.86 7.90
N LEU A 179 9.44 23.88 8.61
CA LEU A 179 10.80 23.44 8.38
C LEU A 179 10.83 22.42 7.24
N PRO A 180 11.85 22.49 6.37
CA PRO A 180 12.07 21.47 5.36
C PRO A 180 12.62 20.18 6.01
N SER A 181 12.56 19.08 5.26
CA SER A 181 13.01 17.75 5.69
C SER A 181 14.52 17.72 6.05
N PRO A 182 15.02 16.65 6.68
CA PRO A 182 16.46 16.49 6.92
C PRO A 182 17.26 16.22 5.62
N PHE A 183 16.62 16.24 4.45
CA PHE A 183 17.28 16.03 3.16
C PHE A 183 17.47 17.32 2.38
N ILE A 184 18.55 17.37 1.59
CA ILE A 184 18.85 18.44 0.65
C ILE A 184 18.71 17.90 -0.76
N ALA A 185 17.95 18.62 -1.59
CA ALA A 185 17.83 18.34 -3.01
C ALA A 185 19.09 18.81 -3.76
N ASP A 186 19.61 17.93 -4.60
CA ASP A 186 20.70 18.17 -5.56
C ASP A 186 20.22 17.75 -6.95
N ARG A 187 20.47 18.60 -7.96
CA ARG A 187 20.07 18.33 -9.35
C ARG A 187 21.27 17.85 -10.12
N ARG A 188 21.20 16.63 -10.64
CA ARG A 188 22.23 16.06 -11.50
C ARG A 188 21.58 15.34 -12.67
N VAL A 189 22.31 15.31 -13.79
CA VAL A 189 21.91 14.43 -14.89
C VAL A 189 22.12 13.00 -14.40
N SER A 190 21.06 12.21 -14.37
CA SER A 190 21.10 10.81 -13.98
C SER A 190 20.86 9.94 -15.21
N THR A 191 21.67 8.91 -15.39
CA THR A 191 21.49 7.91 -16.45
C THR A 191 20.52 6.82 -16.04
N LEU A 192 20.36 6.61 -14.72
CA LEU A 192 19.32 5.84 -14.07
C LEU A 192 17.96 6.55 -14.27
N ARG A 193 17.28 6.27 -15.39
CA ARG A 193 15.97 6.84 -15.80
C ARG A 193 14.79 6.41 -14.91
N THR A 194 15.03 6.05 -13.66
CA THR A 194 14.04 5.64 -12.67
C THR A 194 14.42 6.19 -11.32
N GLY A 195 13.44 6.46 -10.48
CA GLY A 195 13.71 6.87 -9.10
C GLY A 195 14.13 5.68 -8.21
N TYR A 196 14.64 6.00 -7.02
CA TYR A 196 15.15 5.02 -6.07
C TYR A 196 15.06 5.49 -4.62
N LEU A 197 15.19 4.55 -3.68
CA LEU A 197 15.47 4.80 -2.26
C LEU A 197 16.76 4.06 -1.87
N VAL A 198 17.53 4.66 -0.96
CA VAL A 198 18.65 4.01 -0.26
C VAL A 198 18.23 3.85 1.19
N LEU A 199 18.15 2.61 1.65
CA LEU A 199 17.66 2.24 2.97
C LEU A 199 18.73 1.47 3.74
N GLU A 200 18.68 1.56 5.06
CA GLU A 200 19.38 0.62 5.94
C GLU A 200 18.91 -0.81 5.68
N TYR A 201 19.86 -1.75 5.67
CA TYR A 201 19.55 -3.18 5.61
C TYR A 201 19.19 -3.71 6.99
N ILE A 202 18.12 -4.49 7.07
CA ILE A 202 17.68 -5.10 8.32
C ILE A 202 18.44 -6.44 8.47
N GLU A 203 19.48 -6.44 9.30
CA GLU A 203 20.30 -7.64 9.57
C GLU A 203 19.65 -8.59 10.59
N GLU A 204 18.85 -8.04 11.51
CA GLU A 204 18.24 -8.79 12.61
C GLU A 204 16.73 -9.00 12.42
N GLY A 205 16.25 -10.16 12.89
CA GLY A 205 14.85 -10.57 12.76
C GLY A 205 14.54 -11.30 11.46
N ARG A 206 13.30 -11.78 11.35
CA ARG A 206 12.78 -12.52 10.19
C ARG A 206 11.41 -11.98 9.80
N MET A 207 11.02 -12.12 8.54
CA MET A 207 9.68 -11.72 8.13
C MET A 207 8.63 -12.56 8.87
N LEU A 208 7.60 -11.91 9.43
CA LEU A 208 6.52 -12.61 10.14
C LEU A 208 5.88 -13.68 9.24
N SER A 209 5.75 -13.42 7.94
CA SER A 209 5.20 -14.38 6.97
C SER A 209 5.94 -15.72 6.91
N GLU A 210 7.22 -15.77 7.25
CA GLU A 210 7.99 -17.03 7.24
C GLU A 210 7.56 -18.00 8.35
N THR A 211 7.04 -17.45 9.46
CA THR A 211 6.67 -18.25 10.64
C THR A 211 5.22 -18.10 11.06
N PHE A 212 4.43 -17.30 10.33
CA PHE A 212 3.05 -17.00 10.63
C PHE A 212 2.22 -18.29 10.79
N ASP A 213 2.12 -19.10 9.74
CA ASP A 213 1.26 -20.29 9.74
C ASP A 213 1.67 -21.36 10.77
N SER A 214 2.99 -21.50 11.01
CA SER A 214 3.51 -22.52 11.93
C SER A 214 3.45 -22.11 13.40
N GLN A 215 3.44 -20.81 13.69
CA GLN A 215 3.53 -20.30 15.06
C GLN A 215 2.31 -19.51 15.55
N MET A 216 1.33 -19.24 14.68
CA MET A 216 0.09 -18.53 15.04
C MET A 216 -0.71 -19.20 16.16
N GLY A 217 -0.52 -20.50 16.36
CA GLY A 217 -1.15 -21.24 17.47
C GLY A 217 -0.67 -20.83 18.86
N ASP A 218 0.51 -20.23 19.00
CA ASP A 218 1.14 -19.87 20.28
C ASP A 218 0.55 -18.55 20.85
N PRO A 219 -0.18 -18.61 21.98
CA PRO A 219 -0.80 -17.42 22.57
C PRO A 219 0.20 -16.34 23.02
N SER A 220 1.40 -16.74 23.48
CA SER A 220 2.40 -15.78 23.99
C SER A 220 2.96 -14.93 22.85
N ARG A 221 3.24 -15.57 21.71
CA ARG A 221 3.68 -14.88 20.49
C ARG A 221 2.59 -13.95 19.95
N ARG A 222 1.34 -14.42 19.91
CA ARG A 222 0.21 -13.57 19.51
C ARG A 222 0.08 -12.35 20.41
N GLN A 223 0.16 -12.53 21.72
CA GLN A 223 0.07 -11.43 22.68
C GLN A 223 1.17 -10.39 22.45
N ASN A 224 2.42 -10.80 22.27
CA ASN A 224 3.54 -9.91 21.95
C ASN A 224 3.31 -9.12 20.66
N LEU A 225 2.92 -9.82 19.60
CA LEU A 225 2.61 -9.20 18.31
C LEU A 225 1.46 -8.18 18.43
N PHE A 226 0.37 -8.55 19.11
CA PHE A 226 -0.80 -7.68 19.25
C PHE A 226 -0.48 -6.45 20.09
N ALA A 227 0.33 -6.59 21.14
CA ALA A 227 0.81 -5.47 21.93
C ALA A 227 1.62 -4.49 21.07
N ASP A 228 2.58 -4.97 20.26
CA ASP A 228 3.40 -4.09 19.43
C ASP A 228 2.61 -3.45 18.28
N LEU A 229 1.75 -4.22 17.58
CA LEU A 229 0.87 -3.67 16.54
C LEU A 229 -0.06 -2.60 17.10
N SER A 230 -0.63 -2.83 18.27
CA SER A 230 -1.47 -1.84 18.95
C SER A 230 -0.69 -0.57 19.26
N ARG A 231 0.53 -0.72 19.81
CA ARG A 231 1.41 0.41 20.12
C ARG A 231 1.72 1.25 18.87
N ILE A 232 2.03 0.58 17.75
CA ILE A 232 2.31 1.21 16.46
C ILE A 232 1.08 1.95 15.94
N MET A 233 -0.09 1.30 15.91
CA MET A 233 -1.33 1.90 15.41
C MET A 233 -1.75 3.14 16.22
N ILE A 234 -1.67 3.06 17.55
CA ILE A 234 -1.99 4.19 18.44
C ILE A 234 -1.00 5.35 18.22
N SER A 235 0.28 5.03 18.02
CA SER A 235 1.34 6.00 17.76
C SER A 235 1.13 6.76 16.45
N LEU A 236 0.86 6.05 15.35
CA LEU A 236 0.57 6.64 14.05
C LEU A 236 -0.72 7.47 14.07
N ALA A 237 -1.73 7.02 14.82
CA ALA A 237 -3.00 7.72 15.01
C ALA A 237 -2.95 8.83 16.10
N ARG A 238 -1.77 9.14 16.67
CA ARG A 238 -1.63 10.09 17.78
C ARG A 238 -2.10 11.49 17.39
N VAL A 239 -1.66 11.99 16.23
CA VAL A 239 -1.95 13.34 15.74
C VAL A 239 -2.98 13.26 14.62
N PRO A 240 -4.21 13.79 14.82
CA PRO A 240 -5.19 13.91 13.76
C PRO A 240 -4.66 14.78 12.62
N GLN A 241 -4.92 14.32 11.40
CA GLN A 241 -4.57 15.03 10.18
C GLN A 241 -5.74 15.92 9.73
N PRO A 242 -5.45 17.04 9.03
CA PRO A 242 -6.49 17.99 8.61
C PRO A 242 -7.34 17.49 7.44
N ARG A 243 -6.89 16.44 6.74
CA ARG A 243 -7.53 15.89 5.53
C ARG A 243 -7.13 14.43 5.33
N ILE A 244 -7.89 13.72 4.50
CA ILE A 244 -7.55 12.41 3.96
C ILE A 244 -6.60 12.63 2.78
N GLY A 245 -5.47 11.94 2.77
CA GLY A 245 -4.41 12.11 1.77
C GLY A 245 -3.10 11.44 2.18
N SER A 246 -2.12 11.38 1.27
CA SER A 246 -0.76 10.90 1.58
C SER A 246 0.20 12.07 1.79
N PHE A 247 1.17 11.88 2.67
CA PHE A 247 2.30 12.79 2.74
C PHE A 247 3.12 12.66 1.46
N THR A 248 3.65 13.78 0.98
CA THR A 248 4.56 13.82 -0.17
C THR A 248 5.64 14.85 0.09
N ILE A 249 6.74 14.77 -0.65
CA ILE A 249 7.84 15.72 -0.57
C ILE A 249 8.03 16.47 -1.88
N ASP A 250 8.12 17.80 -1.79
CA ASP A 250 8.34 18.66 -2.95
C ASP A 250 9.82 18.70 -3.39
N ASN A 251 10.10 19.34 -4.53
CA ASN A 251 11.46 19.49 -5.05
C ASN A 251 12.38 20.38 -4.18
N LYS A 252 11.82 21.07 -3.17
CA LYS A 252 12.56 21.90 -2.21
C LYS A 252 12.80 21.15 -0.89
N GLY A 253 12.30 19.93 -0.76
CA GLY A 253 12.43 19.08 0.42
C GLY A 253 11.39 19.38 1.51
N PHE A 254 10.26 20.02 1.21
CA PHE A 254 9.18 20.21 2.18
C PHE A 254 8.21 19.03 2.13
N VAL A 255 7.91 18.47 3.30
CA VAL A 255 6.89 17.44 3.47
C VAL A 255 5.53 18.10 3.70
N SER A 256 4.52 17.63 2.98
CA SER A 256 3.13 18.10 3.13
C SER A 256 2.12 17.01 2.82
N LEU A 257 0.97 17.07 3.48
CA LEU A 257 -0.18 16.21 3.23
C LEU A 257 -1.00 16.75 2.05
N THR A 258 -0.46 16.60 0.84
CA THR A 258 -1.01 17.22 -0.38
C THR A 258 -1.19 16.24 -1.53
N ASN A 259 -0.83 14.97 -1.34
CA ASN A 259 -1.08 13.92 -2.32
C ASN A 259 -2.43 13.25 -2.07
N ARG A 260 -3.04 12.69 -3.10
CA ARG A 260 -4.17 11.78 -2.96
C ARG A 260 -3.86 10.65 -1.98
N PRO A 261 -4.88 10.03 -1.35
CA PRO A 261 -4.68 8.84 -0.54
C PRO A 261 -4.13 7.74 -1.45
N LEU A 262 -2.81 7.58 -1.46
CA LEU A 262 -2.10 6.73 -2.40
C LEU A 262 -2.15 5.30 -1.87
N THR A 263 -3.08 4.51 -2.38
CA THR A 263 -3.23 3.11 -1.99
C THR A 263 -2.77 2.18 -3.11
N LEU A 264 -2.40 0.96 -2.73
CA LEU A 264 -2.05 -0.13 -3.65
C LEU A 264 -3.13 -0.32 -4.73
N GLN A 265 -4.41 -0.21 -4.35
CA GLN A 265 -5.55 -0.32 -5.26
C GLN A 265 -5.47 0.67 -6.44
N LEU A 266 -5.13 1.94 -6.18
CA LEU A 266 -5.09 2.96 -7.24
C LEU A 266 -3.99 2.64 -8.26
N HIS A 267 -2.81 2.28 -7.78
CA HIS A 267 -1.71 1.91 -8.67
C HIS A 267 -1.96 0.61 -9.42
N ALA A 268 -2.65 -0.37 -8.80
CA ALA A 268 -3.05 -1.59 -9.48
C ALA A 268 -4.02 -1.31 -10.64
N LEU A 269 -5.00 -0.43 -10.44
CA LEU A 269 -5.94 -0.01 -11.49
C LEU A 269 -5.23 0.76 -12.61
N GLU A 270 -4.43 1.77 -12.27
CA GLU A 270 -3.69 2.57 -13.25
C GLU A 270 -2.68 1.73 -14.04
N ASN A 271 -2.09 0.71 -13.40
CA ASN A 271 -1.21 -0.22 -14.07
C ASN A 271 -1.91 -1.05 -15.14
N GLU A 272 -3.18 -1.38 -14.96
CA GLU A 272 -4.01 -2.04 -15.98
C GLU A 272 -4.65 -1.06 -16.97
N GLY A 273 -4.28 0.23 -16.92
CA GLY A 273 -4.84 1.28 -17.77
C GLY A 273 -6.22 1.77 -17.35
N ILE A 274 -6.72 1.34 -16.18
CA ILE A 274 -8.04 1.72 -15.68
C ILE A 274 -7.92 3.11 -15.02
N PRO A 275 -8.69 4.12 -15.47
CA PRO A 275 -8.65 5.44 -14.88
C PRO A 275 -9.22 5.41 -13.46
N THR A 276 -8.53 6.04 -12.51
CA THR A 276 -9.03 6.20 -11.13
C THR A 276 -9.88 7.46 -10.98
N ASN A 277 -9.72 8.45 -11.86
CA ASN A 277 -10.32 9.79 -11.78
C ASN A 277 -10.01 10.52 -10.44
N MET A 278 -8.94 10.10 -9.76
CA MET A 278 -8.42 10.73 -8.55
C MET A 278 -7.11 11.42 -8.89
N ASP A 279 -7.18 12.74 -9.14
CA ASP A 279 -5.99 13.56 -9.41
C ASP A 279 -4.95 13.45 -8.28
N ARG A 280 -3.65 13.51 -8.63
CA ARG A 280 -2.54 13.35 -7.67
C ARG A 280 -2.61 14.34 -6.50
N PHE A 281 -3.16 15.54 -6.68
CA PHE A 281 -3.27 16.55 -5.64
C PHE A 281 -4.63 16.55 -4.91
N ARG A 282 -5.52 15.59 -5.24
CA ARG A 282 -6.86 15.51 -4.66
C ARG A 282 -6.82 14.96 -3.25
N THR A 283 -7.08 15.84 -2.28
CA THR A 283 -7.24 15.47 -0.86
C THR A 283 -8.68 15.71 -0.41
N TYR A 284 -9.10 15.09 0.69
CA TYR A 284 -10.50 15.13 1.11
C TYR A 284 -10.67 15.66 2.53
N GLU A 285 -11.65 16.55 2.70
CA GLU A 285 -12.09 17.03 4.02
C GLU A 285 -13.38 16.32 4.50
N CYS A 286 -13.90 15.39 3.69
CA CYS A 286 -15.13 14.65 3.94
C CYS A 286 -14.95 13.16 3.59
N THR A 287 -15.28 12.28 4.54
CA THR A 287 -15.22 10.82 4.36
C THR A 287 -16.13 10.33 3.24
N GLU A 288 -17.34 10.89 3.10
CA GLU A 288 -18.29 10.47 2.06
C GLU A 288 -17.73 10.73 0.66
N SER A 289 -17.10 11.89 0.43
CA SER A 289 -16.49 12.22 -0.86
C SER A 289 -15.36 11.25 -1.23
N TYR A 290 -14.56 10.83 -0.25
CA TYR A 290 -13.52 9.83 -0.47
C TYR A 290 -14.11 8.45 -0.79
N ALA A 291 -15.11 8.00 -0.02
CA ALA A 291 -15.76 6.71 -0.24
C ALA A 291 -16.47 6.63 -1.60
N LEU A 292 -17.08 7.74 -2.05
CA LEU A 292 -17.71 7.82 -3.38
C LEU A 292 -16.69 7.70 -4.52
N ASP A 293 -15.50 8.28 -4.37
CA ASP A 293 -14.43 8.12 -5.37
C ASP A 293 -13.86 6.69 -5.38
N LEU A 294 -13.76 6.01 -4.23
CA LEU A 294 -13.41 4.59 -4.19
C LEU A 294 -14.48 3.74 -4.91
N LEU A 295 -15.77 4.05 -4.74
CA LEU A 295 -16.85 3.41 -5.48
C LEU A 295 -16.79 3.71 -6.99
N ALA A 296 -16.36 4.93 -7.37
CA ALA A 296 -16.12 5.28 -8.77
C ALA A 296 -14.94 4.48 -9.37
N CYS A 297 -13.92 4.14 -8.58
CA CYS A 297 -12.86 3.22 -9.03
C CYS A 297 -13.43 1.83 -9.38
N HIS A 298 -14.43 1.34 -8.63
CA HIS A 298 -15.13 0.09 -8.97
C HIS A 298 -15.99 0.22 -10.23
N ASP A 299 -16.63 1.37 -10.47
CA ASP A 299 -17.32 1.61 -11.75
C ASP A 299 -16.33 1.53 -12.91
N ASN A 300 -15.20 2.23 -12.79
CA ASN A 300 -14.19 2.28 -13.83
C ASN A 300 -13.58 0.89 -14.08
N ARG A 301 -13.37 0.08 -13.04
CA ARG A 301 -12.94 -1.30 -13.21
C ARG A 301 -13.94 -2.10 -14.04
N LEU A 302 -15.24 -2.01 -13.75
CA LEU A 302 -16.27 -2.71 -14.52
C LEU A 302 -16.31 -2.27 -15.99
N LEU A 303 -16.16 -0.96 -16.23
CA LEU A 303 -16.20 -0.39 -17.57
C LEU A 303 -14.94 -0.72 -18.38
N HIS A 304 -13.75 -0.61 -17.79
CA HIS A 304 -12.49 -0.62 -18.54
C HIS A 304 -11.72 -1.93 -18.49
N GLN A 305 -11.88 -2.76 -17.45
CA GLN A 305 -11.16 -4.04 -17.39
C GLN A 305 -11.77 -5.04 -18.40
N PRO A 306 -11.00 -5.63 -19.34
CA PRO A 306 -11.56 -6.45 -20.42
C PRO A 306 -12.34 -7.68 -19.94
N ASN A 307 -11.88 -8.31 -18.86
CA ASN A 307 -12.50 -9.50 -18.27
C ASN A 307 -13.31 -9.18 -16.98
N SER A 308 -13.86 -7.96 -16.86
CA SER A 308 -14.53 -7.50 -15.64
C SER A 308 -15.78 -8.31 -15.23
N MET A 309 -16.42 -9.00 -16.18
CA MET A 309 -17.66 -9.76 -15.96
C MET A 309 -17.55 -11.11 -16.64
N ASN A 310 -17.95 -12.19 -15.96
CA ASN A 310 -17.91 -13.53 -16.52
C ASN A 310 -19.10 -13.84 -17.44
N ASP A 311 -20.27 -13.36 -17.07
CA ASP A 311 -21.54 -13.49 -17.81
C ASP A 311 -22.49 -12.32 -17.46
N GLU A 312 -23.68 -12.27 -18.06
CA GLU A 312 -24.66 -11.21 -17.78
C GLU A 312 -25.08 -11.16 -16.30
N MET A 313 -25.26 -12.32 -15.65
CA MET A 313 -25.70 -12.38 -14.26
C MET A 313 -24.61 -11.88 -13.31
N ASP A 314 -23.35 -12.22 -13.59
CA ASP A 314 -22.20 -11.68 -12.88
C ASP A 314 -22.10 -10.16 -13.04
N GLY A 315 -22.27 -9.65 -14.27
CA GLY A 315 -22.33 -8.21 -14.53
C GLY A 315 -23.40 -7.50 -13.70
N ARG A 316 -24.64 -8.01 -13.74
CA ARG A 316 -25.76 -7.47 -12.93
C ARG A 316 -25.48 -7.49 -11.43
N ARG A 317 -24.87 -8.57 -10.93
CA ARG A 317 -24.51 -8.72 -9.51
C ARG A 317 -23.46 -7.70 -9.08
N GLN A 318 -22.39 -7.54 -9.86
CA GLN A 318 -21.33 -6.58 -9.54
C GLN A 318 -21.86 -5.14 -9.59
N MET A 319 -22.63 -4.76 -10.62
CA MET A 319 -23.28 -3.45 -10.72
C MET A 319 -24.23 -3.18 -9.53
N SER A 320 -25.04 -4.19 -9.19
CA SER A 320 -25.95 -4.11 -8.05
C SER A 320 -25.22 -3.95 -6.72
N ALA A 321 -24.07 -4.60 -6.56
CA ALA A 321 -23.26 -4.44 -5.35
C ALA A 321 -22.72 -3.02 -5.21
N ILE A 322 -22.29 -2.40 -6.31
CA ILE A 322 -21.86 -0.98 -6.28
C ILE A 322 -23.05 -0.07 -5.94
N GLY A 323 -24.20 -0.27 -6.59
CA GLY A 323 -25.43 0.47 -6.28
C GLY A 323 -25.86 0.32 -4.81
N LEU A 324 -25.78 -0.89 -4.27
CA LEU A 324 -26.11 -1.18 -2.88
C LEU A 324 -25.18 -0.41 -1.96
N MET A 325 -23.86 -0.57 -2.15
CA MET A 325 -22.83 0.09 -1.34
C MET A 325 -22.96 1.61 -1.38
N ARG A 326 -23.29 2.21 -2.53
CA ARG A 326 -23.64 3.64 -2.64
C ARG A 326 -24.84 4.02 -1.78
N SER A 327 -25.93 3.26 -1.87
CA SER A 327 -27.17 3.56 -1.14
C SER A 327 -27.03 3.44 0.38
N VAL A 328 -26.20 2.51 0.86
CA VAL A 328 -26.02 2.27 2.30
C VAL A 328 -24.86 3.04 2.91
N LEU A 329 -24.04 3.72 2.10
CA LEU A 329 -22.86 4.50 2.53
C LEU A 329 -23.11 5.39 3.77
N PRO A 330 -24.21 6.19 3.84
CA PRO A 330 -24.45 7.06 4.99
C PRO A 330 -24.63 6.32 6.32
N ARG A 331 -24.89 4.99 6.30
CA ARG A 331 -25.02 4.18 7.51
C ARG A 331 -23.68 3.90 8.18
N PHE A 332 -22.60 3.83 7.40
CA PHE A 332 -21.27 3.43 7.85
C PHE A 332 -20.37 4.60 8.24
N ILE A 333 -20.82 5.84 7.99
CA ILE A 333 -20.13 7.07 8.34
C ILE A 333 -20.99 7.82 9.36
N ARG A 334 -20.41 8.21 10.50
CA ARG A 334 -21.18 8.95 11.51
C ARG A 334 -21.11 10.43 11.19
N SER A 335 -22.24 11.13 11.34
CA SER A 335 -22.30 12.59 11.15
C SER A 335 -21.24 13.36 11.99
N LYS A 336 -20.94 12.88 13.20
CA LYS A 336 -19.93 13.46 14.10
C LYS A 336 -18.47 13.19 13.71
N THR A 337 -18.23 12.33 12.72
CA THR A 337 -16.88 11.92 12.26
C THR A 337 -16.66 12.11 10.76
N MET A 338 -17.72 12.46 10.02
CA MET A 338 -17.70 12.67 8.57
C MET A 338 -16.61 13.63 8.08
N ARG A 339 -16.25 14.63 8.89
CA ARG A 339 -15.19 15.63 8.58
C ARG A 339 -13.95 15.46 9.47
N GLY A 340 -13.74 14.27 10.01
CA GLY A 340 -12.61 13.91 10.86
C GLY A 340 -13.00 13.59 12.32
N PRO A 341 -12.01 13.23 13.15
CA PRO A 341 -10.57 13.26 12.88
C PRO A 341 -10.15 12.27 11.78
N PHE A 342 -9.09 12.60 11.05
CA PHE A 342 -8.43 11.69 10.11
C PHE A 342 -7.14 11.18 10.75
N PHE A 343 -6.89 9.88 10.68
CA PHE A 343 -5.72 9.25 11.32
C PHE A 343 -4.74 8.76 10.28
N PHE A 344 -3.45 9.04 10.51
CA PHE A 344 -2.39 8.48 9.69
C PHE A 344 -2.20 7.00 10.04
N GLY A 345 -2.08 6.15 9.02
CA GLY A 345 -1.93 4.71 9.20
C GLY A 345 -1.24 4.05 8.01
N LEU A 346 -0.78 2.82 8.23
CA LEU A 346 -0.22 1.95 7.20
C LEU A 346 -1.37 1.13 6.58
N THR A 347 -1.66 1.35 5.30
CA THR A 347 -2.80 0.68 4.63
C THR A 347 -2.47 -0.71 4.10
N ASP A 348 -1.19 -1.01 3.91
CA ASP A 348 -0.67 -2.26 3.37
C ASP A 348 0.21 -3.00 4.41
N LEU A 349 -0.21 -2.95 5.69
CA LEU A 349 0.50 -3.67 6.74
C LEU A 349 0.06 -5.14 6.72
N HIS A 350 0.98 -6.06 6.39
CA HIS A 350 0.74 -7.50 6.37
C HIS A 350 2.00 -8.28 6.80
N PRO A 351 1.94 -9.61 7.04
CA PRO A 351 3.04 -10.36 7.64
C PRO A 351 4.39 -10.30 6.90
N SER A 352 4.44 -10.02 5.61
CA SER A 352 5.71 -9.87 4.89
C SER A 352 6.35 -8.50 5.04
N ASN A 353 5.59 -7.51 5.55
CA ASN A 353 6.07 -6.15 5.80
C ASN A 353 6.52 -5.93 7.25
N ILE A 354 6.48 -6.98 8.08
CA ILE A 354 6.79 -6.95 9.51
C ILE A 354 7.96 -7.90 9.78
N PHE A 355 9.07 -7.35 10.24
CA PHE A 355 10.18 -8.13 10.78
C PHE A 355 9.97 -8.32 12.27
N VAL A 356 10.07 -9.56 12.73
CA VAL A 356 9.91 -9.94 14.13
C VAL A 356 11.10 -10.74 14.65
N ASN A 357 11.30 -10.70 15.97
CA ASN A 357 12.24 -11.58 16.64
C ASN A 357 11.63 -12.98 16.88
N GLU A 358 12.37 -13.83 17.60
CA GLU A 358 11.92 -15.17 17.95
C GLU A 358 10.67 -15.21 18.82
N ASP A 359 10.22 -14.12 19.43
CA ASP A 359 9.02 -14.08 20.30
C ASP A 359 7.85 -13.32 19.67
N TRP A 360 7.93 -13.03 18.35
CA TRP A 360 6.97 -12.23 17.60
C TRP A 360 6.84 -10.76 18.06
N GLN A 361 7.86 -10.23 18.73
CA GLN A 361 7.97 -8.80 18.97
C GLN A 361 8.45 -8.11 17.69
N VAL A 362 7.87 -6.95 17.39
CA VAL A 362 8.14 -6.23 16.14
C VAL A 362 9.51 -5.57 16.22
N HIS A 363 10.42 -6.01 15.34
CA HIS A 363 11.76 -5.45 15.20
C HIS A 363 11.80 -4.28 14.21
N SER A 364 11.10 -4.39 13.08
CA SER A 364 11.08 -3.34 12.05
C SER A 364 9.90 -3.49 11.08
N LEU A 365 9.40 -2.38 10.56
CA LEU A 365 8.41 -2.33 9.49
C LEU A 365 9.04 -1.83 8.19
N VAL A 366 8.65 -2.44 7.07
CA VAL A 366 9.08 -2.06 5.72
C VAL A 366 7.87 -1.73 4.83
N ASP A 367 8.13 -1.33 3.58
CA ASP A 367 7.10 -1.08 2.56
C ASP A 367 6.07 -0.01 2.96
N LEU A 368 6.57 1.19 3.26
CA LEU A 368 5.79 2.31 3.80
C LEU A 368 5.15 3.21 2.73
N GLU A 369 5.17 2.78 1.48
CA GLU A 369 4.82 3.55 0.28
C GLU A 369 3.33 3.91 0.17
N TRP A 370 2.46 3.10 0.77
CA TRP A 370 0.99 3.27 0.70
C TRP A 370 0.39 3.97 1.92
N ALA A 371 1.21 4.41 2.88
CA ALA A 371 0.71 5.04 4.09
C ALA A 371 -0.04 6.35 3.79
N CYS A 372 -1.17 6.54 4.44
CA CYS A 372 -1.99 7.75 4.25
C CYS A 372 -2.81 8.10 5.49
N ALA A 373 -3.29 9.34 5.53
CA ALA A 373 -4.31 9.78 6.45
C ALA A 373 -5.68 9.29 5.97
N GLN A 374 -6.40 8.57 6.84
CA GLN A 374 -7.67 7.92 6.53
C GLN A 374 -8.80 8.39 7.46
N PRO A 375 -10.07 8.26 7.04
CA PRO A 375 -11.23 8.35 7.91
C PRO A 375 -11.07 7.56 9.21
N VAL A 376 -11.64 8.08 10.29
CA VAL A 376 -11.70 7.36 11.57
C VAL A 376 -12.46 6.03 11.48
N GLU A 377 -13.40 5.91 10.55
CA GLU A 377 -14.11 4.67 10.22
C GLU A 377 -13.19 3.55 9.70
N MET A 378 -11.99 3.91 9.22
CA MET A 378 -10.98 2.97 8.70
C MET A 378 -9.90 2.62 9.75
N LEU A 379 -9.96 3.19 10.95
CA LEU A 379 -9.15 2.71 12.07
C LEU A 379 -9.71 1.36 12.53
N ARG A 380 -8.96 0.31 12.24
CA ARG A 380 -9.41 -1.07 12.42
C ARG A 380 -8.26 -2.06 12.61
N PRO A 381 -8.51 -3.24 13.19
CA PRO A 381 -7.52 -4.30 13.36
C PRO A 381 -7.13 -4.90 12.01
N PRO A 382 -5.94 -5.53 11.89
CA PRO A 382 -5.56 -6.23 10.68
C PRO A 382 -6.54 -7.37 10.35
N TYR A 383 -6.96 -7.51 9.11
CA TYR A 383 -7.88 -8.60 8.72
C TYR A 383 -7.19 -9.97 8.67
N TRP A 384 -5.88 -9.99 8.46
CA TRP A 384 -5.07 -11.21 8.32
C TRP A 384 -4.70 -11.85 9.66
N LEU A 385 -5.27 -11.39 10.79
CA LEU A 385 -5.01 -11.95 12.11
C LEU A 385 -5.32 -13.45 12.24
N THR A 386 -5.91 -14.11 11.25
CA THR A 386 -6.08 -15.58 11.25
C THR A 386 -5.43 -16.27 10.05
N GLY A 387 -4.77 -15.52 9.16
CA GLY A 387 -4.25 -16.00 7.88
C GLY A 387 -5.31 -16.18 6.79
N GLU A 388 -6.60 -16.03 7.13
CA GLU A 388 -7.69 -16.18 6.18
C GLU A 388 -7.86 -14.94 5.30
N ASN A 389 -8.24 -15.17 4.04
CA ASN A 389 -8.64 -14.07 3.16
C ASN A 389 -9.97 -13.48 3.64
N LEU A 390 -10.10 -12.16 3.49
CA LEU A 390 -11.24 -11.43 4.00
C LEU A 390 -12.59 -11.89 3.41
N ASP A 391 -12.62 -12.27 2.13
CA ASP A 391 -13.81 -12.79 1.43
C ASP A 391 -14.16 -14.25 1.79
N ARG A 392 -13.35 -14.89 2.64
CA ARG A 392 -13.55 -16.24 3.17
C ARG A 392 -13.86 -16.25 4.67
N LEU A 393 -13.97 -15.08 5.30
CA LEU A 393 -14.31 -14.96 6.72
C LEU A 393 -15.81 -15.21 6.96
N GLU A 394 -16.23 -16.45 6.80
CA GLU A 394 -17.60 -16.92 7.05
C GLU A 394 -17.61 -18.10 8.05
N GLY A 395 -18.77 -18.33 8.68
CA GLY A 395 -19.00 -19.48 9.57
C GLY A 395 -17.87 -19.65 10.60
N ALA A 396 -17.28 -20.85 10.65
CA ALA A 396 -16.21 -21.17 11.60
C ALA A 396 -14.96 -20.29 11.47
N SER A 397 -14.62 -19.83 10.26
CA SER A 397 -13.48 -18.92 10.04
C SER A 397 -13.74 -17.54 10.63
N LEU A 398 -14.98 -17.06 10.53
CA LEU A 398 -15.41 -15.81 11.16
C LEU A 398 -15.42 -15.91 12.68
N ASP A 399 -15.87 -17.05 13.23
CA ASP A 399 -15.88 -17.27 14.68
C ASP A 399 -14.44 -17.36 15.24
N LYS A 400 -13.54 -18.03 14.53
CA LYS A 400 -12.09 -18.02 14.84
C LYS A 400 -11.54 -16.60 14.81
N PHE A 401 -11.87 -15.82 13.77
CA PHE A 401 -11.42 -14.44 13.64
C PHE A 401 -11.94 -13.56 14.78
N ARG A 402 -13.20 -13.71 15.20
CA ARG A 402 -13.78 -13.00 16.35
C ARG A 402 -13.04 -13.29 17.65
N ASN A 403 -12.71 -14.55 17.92
CA ASN A 403 -11.96 -14.92 19.12
C ASN A 403 -10.57 -14.29 19.15
N ILE A 404 -9.86 -14.31 18.02
CA ILE A 404 -8.53 -13.67 17.91
C ILE A 404 -8.64 -12.15 17.95
N LEU A 405 -9.71 -11.59 17.37
CA LEU A 405 -10.01 -10.16 17.46
C LEU A 405 -10.22 -9.72 18.91
N ASP A 406 -10.91 -10.51 19.73
CA ASP A 406 -11.08 -10.22 21.15
C ASP A 406 -9.73 -10.20 21.89
N GLU A 407 -8.84 -11.17 21.60
CA GLU A 407 -7.45 -11.16 22.12
C GLU A 407 -6.71 -9.87 21.71
N PHE A 408 -6.81 -9.47 20.43
CA PHE A 408 -6.20 -8.25 19.93
C PHE A 408 -6.75 -7.00 20.62
N MET A 409 -8.07 -6.91 20.80
CA MET A 409 -8.72 -5.76 21.41
C MET A 409 -8.35 -5.58 22.89
N VAL A 410 -8.11 -6.68 23.61
CA VAL A 410 -7.59 -6.64 24.99
C VAL A 410 -6.20 -5.98 25.03
N GLU A 411 -5.27 -6.41 24.17
CA GLU A 411 -3.95 -5.79 24.11
C GLU A 411 -4.01 -4.35 23.57
N PHE A 412 -4.92 -4.06 22.63
CA PHE A 412 -5.11 -2.72 22.10
C PHE A 412 -5.54 -1.73 23.18
N GLN A 413 -6.53 -2.10 23.99
CA GLN A 413 -6.99 -1.30 25.11
C GLN A 413 -5.87 -1.06 26.12
N LYS A 414 -5.14 -2.11 26.49
CA LYS A 414 -4.03 -2.04 27.45
C LYS A 414 -2.92 -1.11 26.97
N GLN A 415 -2.54 -1.14 25.69
CA GLN A 415 -1.55 -0.21 25.15
C GLN A 415 -2.06 1.23 25.09
N GLU A 416 -3.35 1.44 24.80
CA GLU A 416 -3.95 2.77 24.85
C GLU A 416 -3.90 3.36 26.26
N GLU A 417 -4.29 2.59 27.28
CA GLU A 417 -4.24 3.01 28.69
C GLU A 417 -2.80 3.34 29.12
N ASN A 418 -1.83 2.51 28.76
CA ASN A 418 -0.41 2.75 29.06
C ASN A 418 0.13 4.05 28.45
N MET A 419 -0.32 4.42 27.25
CA MET A 419 0.10 5.68 26.61
C MET A 419 -0.66 6.91 27.12
N MET A 420 -1.91 6.75 27.54
CA MET A 420 -2.70 7.83 28.15
C MET A 420 -2.15 8.22 29.53
N LEU A 421 -1.57 7.29 30.29
CA LEU A 421 -0.87 7.61 31.54
C LEU A 421 0.33 8.58 31.33
N VAL A 422 0.83 8.69 30.10
CA VAL A 422 1.98 9.52 29.73
C VAL A 422 1.56 10.85 29.07
N THR A 423 0.29 11.01 28.66
CA THR A 423 -0.17 12.17 27.86
C THR A 423 -1.47 12.78 28.39
N SER A 424 -1.48 14.10 28.63
CA SER A 424 -2.66 14.84 29.09
C SER A 424 -3.59 15.23 27.94
N GLU A 425 -4.89 14.95 28.14
CA GLU A 425 -6.09 15.55 27.52
C GLU A 425 -6.63 15.06 26.15
N GLY A 426 -7.92 14.68 26.18
CA GLY A 426 -8.93 15.19 25.23
C GLY A 426 -9.27 14.35 24.01
N VAL A 427 -8.51 13.31 23.68
CA VAL A 427 -8.75 12.55 22.44
C VAL A 427 -9.72 11.39 22.68
N ARG A 428 -10.70 11.21 21.78
CA ARG A 428 -11.59 10.03 21.78
C ARG A 428 -10.75 8.75 21.84
N SER A 429 -11.12 7.83 22.73
CA SER A 429 -10.49 6.50 22.82
C SER A 429 -10.53 5.81 21.46
N ARG A 430 -9.34 5.45 20.94
CA ARG A 430 -9.15 4.66 19.73
C ARG A 430 -9.74 3.27 19.91
N THR A 431 -9.62 2.68 21.11
CA THR A 431 -10.25 1.40 21.43
C THR A 431 -11.77 1.47 21.22
N THR A 432 -12.40 2.52 21.75
CA THR A 432 -13.83 2.77 21.58
C THR A 432 -14.20 2.99 20.12
N ILE A 433 -13.35 3.68 19.34
CA ILE A 433 -13.56 3.88 17.91
C ILE A 433 -13.53 2.55 17.16
N VAL A 434 -12.51 1.72 17.40
CA VAL A 434 -12.33 0.43 16.73
C VAL A 434 -13.52 -0.49 17.04
N ASP A 435 -13.92 -0.61 18.31
CA ASP A 435 -15.10 -1.38 18.73
C ASP A 435 -16.40 -0.88 18.06
N GLN A 436 -16.59 0.44 17.98
CA GLN A 436 -17.74 1.03 17.30
C GLN A 436 -17.73 0.77 15.79
N ASN A 437 -16.58 0.87 15.14
CA ASN A 437 -16.42 0.58 13.72
C ASN A 437 -16.71 -0.89 13.42
N TRP A 438 -16.30 -1.80 14.30
CA TRP A 438 -16.64 -3.22 14.21
C TRP A 438 -18.15 -3.46 14.33
N LYS A 439 -18.79 -2.94 15.39
CA LYS A 439 -20.25 -3.06 15.63
C LYS A 439 -21.10 -2.45 14.52
N LEU A 440 -20.65 -1.35 13.94
CA LEU A 440 -21.35 -0.68 12.84
C LEU A 440 -21.23 -1.43 11.50
N GLY A 441 -20.22 -2.29 11.36
CA GLY A 441 -19.86 -2.95 10.10
C GLY A 441 -18.95 -2.10 9.20
N SER A 442 -18.40 -0.98 9.70
CA SER A 442 -17.45 -0.13 8.95
C SER A 442 -16.19 -0.88 8.57
N PHE A 443 -15.76 -1.85 9.40
CA PHE A 443 -14.68 -2.79 9.07
C PHE A 443 -14.88 -3.43 7.69
N TRP A 444 -16.05 -4.05 7.48
CA TRP A 444 -16.40 -4.74 6.24
C TRP A 444 -16.62 -3.75 5.10
N PHE A 445 -17.31 -2.64 5.38
CA PHE A 445 -17.68 -1.67 4.36
C PHE A 445 -16.44 -1.07 3.69
N PHE A 446 -15.49 -0.55 4.48
CA PHE A 446 -14.29 0.07 3.93
C PHE A 446 -13.33 -0.96 3.33
N HIS A 447 -13.23 -2.16 3.89
CA HIS A 447 -12.43 -3.21 3.24
C HIS A 447 -13.00 -3.65 1.89
N ALA A 448 -14.32 -3.68 1.73
CA ALA A 448 -14.94 -3.92 0.43
C ALA A 448 -14.51 -2.82 -0.56
N LEU A 449 -14.57 -1.55 -0.17
CA LEU A 449 -14.17 -0.43 -1.03
C LEU A 449 -12.71 -0.53 -1.50
N GLU A 450 -11.80 -1.01 -0.66
CA GLU A 450 -10.38 -1.15 -0.99
C GLU A 450 -10.04 -2.42 -1.78
N SER A 451 -10.93 -3.43 -1.78
CA SER A 451 -10.67 -4.74 -2.37
C SER A 451 -11.33 -4.90 -3.72
N THR A 452 -10.56 -4.86 -4.81
CA THR A 452 -11.10 -5.08 -6.16
C THR A 452 -11.67 -6.49 -6.37
N ARG A 453 -11.01 -7.51 -5.80
CA ARG A 453 -11.44 -8.92 -5.87
C ARG A 453 -12.54 -9.25 -4.86
N GLY A 454 -12.42 -8.72 -3.64
CA GLY A 454 -13.33 -9.06 -2.55
C GLY A 454 -14.64 -8.26 -2.56
N PHE A 455 -14.74 -7.18 -3.34
CA PHE A 455 -15.85 -6.22 -3.28
C PHE A 455 -17.23 -6.89 -3.25
N TYR A 456 -17.53 -7.74 -4.24
CA TYR A 456 -18.84 -8.39 -4.36
C TYR A 456 -19.09 -9.36 -3.21
N ASN A 457 -18.13 -10.23 -2.91
CA ASN A 457 -18.27 -11.24 -1.85
C ASN A 457 -18.47 -10.56 -0.49
N ILE A 458 -17.61 -9.61 -0.11
CA ILE A 458 -17.74 -8.90 1.17
C ILE A 458 -19.09 -8.17 1.25
N SER A 459 -19.52 -7.51 0.17
CA SER A 459 -20.81 -6.82 0.12
C SER A 459 -21.99 -7.79 0.31
N LYS A 460 -21.95 -8.96 -0.33
CA LYS A 460 -22.97 -10.01 -0.23
C LYS A 460 -23.00 -10.67 1.15
N GLN A 461 -21.84 -10.94 1.72
CA GLN A 461 -21.69 -11.78 2.91
C GLN A 461 -21.82 -10.98 4.21
N HIS A 462 -21.36 -9.72 4.22
CA HIS A 462 -21.25 -8.93 5.45
C HIS A 462 -22.06 -7.64 5.46
N ILE A 463 -22.35 -7.05 4.28
CA ILE A 463 -23.10 -5.79 4.20
C ILE A 463 -24.58 -6.04 3.97
N LYS A 464 -24.95 -6.76 2.91
CA LYS A 464 -26.34 -7.05 2.56
C LYS A 464 -27.14 -7.63 3.74
N PRO A 465 -26.65 -8.60 4.53
CA PRO A 465 -27.42 -9.19 5.63
C PRO A 465 -27.78 -8.22 6.75
N LEU A 466 -27.12 -7.06 6.85
CA LEU A 466 -27.47 -6.00 7.80
C LEU A 466 -28.78 -5.30 7.45
N PHE A 467 -29.26 -5.44 6.21
CA PHE A 467 -30.44 -4.74 5.69
C PHE A 467 -31.54 -5.67 5.20
N SER A 468 -31.19 -6.82 4.59
CA SER A 468 -32.16 -7.80 4.11
C SER A 468 -31.64 -9.24 4.27
N GLN A 469 -32.52 -10.12 4.75
CA GLN A 469 -32.29 -11.57 4.87
C GLN A 469 -32.59 -12.34 3.58
N ASP A 470 -32.99 -11.67 2.49
CA ASP A 470 -33.35 -12.33 1.25
C ASP A 470 -32.19 -13.18 0.72
N ALA A 471 -32.46 -14.40 0.26
CA ALA A 471 -31.40 -15.26 -0.26
C ALA A 471 -30.79 -14.68 -1.56
N GLN A 472 -31.56 -13.92 -2.32
CA GLN A 472 -31.12 -13.30 -3.57
C GLN A 472 -30.49 -11.93 -3.30
N PHE A 473 -29.41 -11.63 -4.02
CA PHE A 473 -28.85 -10.29 -4.06
C PHE A 473 -29.81 -9.39 -4.86
N PRO A 474 -30.22 -8.21 -4.36
CA PRO A 474 -31.17 -7.37 -5.06
C PRO A 474 -30.63 -6.95 -6.44
N ASP A 475 -31.40 -7.18 -7.51
CA ASP A 475 -31.03 -6.68 -8.83
C ASP A 475 -31.45 -5.22 -8.97
N ILE A 476 -30.50 -4.32 -8.72
CA ILE A 476 -30.63 -2.88 -8.94
C ILE A 476 -29.68 -2.41 -10.04
N SER A 477 -29.11 -3.33 -10.81
CA SER A 477 -28.22 -3.02 -11.94
C SER A 477 -28.81 -2.02 -12.93
N PRO A 478 -30.14 -1.99 -13.23
CA PRO A 478 -30.69 -0.98 -14.14
C PRO A 478 -30.57 0.47 -13.64
N PHE A 479 -30.29 0.67 -12.34
CA PHE A 479 -30.11 1.99 -11.73
C PHE A 479 -28.62 2.37 -11.57
N TRP A 480 -27.68 1.51 -11.97
CA TRP A 480 -26.24 1.79 -11.86
C TRP A 480 -25.77 2.84 -12.86
N MET A 481 -26.10 2.65 -14.15
CA MET A 481 -25.80 3.58 -15.23
C MET A 481 -26.85 3.45 -16.35
N LYS A 482 -26.98 4.50 -17.18
CA LYS A 482 -27.78 4.40 -18.42
C LYS A 482 -27.25 3.27 -19.30
N ASP A 483 -28.15 2.66 -20.07
CA ASP A 483 -27.82 1.67 -21.09
C ASP A 483 -27.07 0.44 -20.54
N THR A 484 -27.40 0.05 -19.29
CA THR A 484 -26.77 -1.08 -18.58
C THR A 484 -26.73 -2.37 -19.41
N SER A 485 -27.80 -2.71 -20.13
CA SER A 485 -27.83 -3.91 -20.98
C SER A 485 -26.86 -3.83 -22.16
N GLU A 486 -26.68 -2.65 -22.75
CA GLU A 486 -25.72 -2.44 -23.85
C GLU A 486 -24.28 -2.52 -23.34
N ILE A 487 -24.02 -1.95 -22.15
CA ILE A 487 -22.72 -2.07 -21.48
C ILE A 487 -22.38 -3.54 -21.22
N ILE A 488 -23.30 -4.33 -20.65
CA ILE A 488 -23.07 -5.76 -20.40
C ILE A 488 -22.75 -6.48 -21.71
N ALA A 489 -23.54 -6.26 -22.76
CA ALA A 489 -23.31 -6.88 -24.06
C ALA A 489 -21.90 -6.56 -24.59
N ALA A 490 -21.49 -5.28 -24.56
CA ALA A 490 -20.16 -4.87 -24.98
C ALA A 490 -19.03 -5.51 -24.15
N LYS A 491 -19.18 -5.56 -22.81
CA LYS A 491 -18.19 -6.22 -21.94
C LYS A 491 -18.06 -7.72 -22.19
N LEU A 492 -19.15 -8.39 -22.55
CA LEU A 492 -19.11 -9.81 -22.91
C LEU A 492 -18.45 -10.07 -24.27
N GLU A 493 -18.47 -9.10 -25.19
CA GLU A 493 -17.65 -9.16 -26.41
C GLU A 493 -16.16 -8.98 -26.07
N GLU A 494 -15.81 -7.95 -25.29
CA GLU A 494 -14.42 -7.73 -24.85
C GLU A 494 -13.83 -8.92 -24.10
N ARG A 495 -14.65 -9.59 -23.28
CA ARG A 495 -14.25 -10.83 -22.62
C ARG A 495 -13.92 -11.93 -23.62
N ARG A 496 -14.68 -12.09 -24.71
CA ARG A 496 -14.39 -13.11 -25.71
C ARG A 496 -13.05 -12.85 -26.38
N ASP A 497 -12.77 -11.59 -26.73
CA ASP A 497 -11.48 -11.18 -27.28
C ASP A 497 -10.33 -11.44 -26.29
N TYR A 498 -10.54 -11.11 -25.01
CA TYR A 498 -9.58 -11.39 -23.93
C TYR A 498 -9.28 -12.90 -23.82
N LEU A 499 -10.31 -13.75 -23.82
CA LEU A 499 -10.13 -15.20 -23.72
C LEU A 499 -9.38 -15.75 -24.95
N GLN A 500 -9.64 -15.20 -26.14
CA GLN A 500 -8.90 -15.57 -27.35
C GLN A 500 -7.41 -15.19 -27.24
N GLN A 501 -7.09 -13.99 -26.74
CA GLN A 501 -5.71 -13.57 -26.48
C GLN A 501 -5.02 -14.49 -25.49
N LEU A 502 -5.70 -14.86 -24.40
CA LEU A 502 -5.16 -15.75 -23.37
C LEU A 502 -4.86 -17.16 -23.92
N CYS A 503 -5.77 -17.74 -24.71
CA CYS A 503 -5.56 -19.02 -25.38
C CYS A 503 -4.41 -18.97 -26.40
N SER A 504 -4.29 -17.85 -27.12
CA SER A 504 -3.21 -17.63 -28.09
C SER A 504 -1.85 -17.56 -27.39
N ALA A 505 -1.77 -16.85 -26.26
CA ALA A 505 -0.53 -16.73 -25.49
C ALA A 505 -0.08 -18.05 -24.85
N ALA A 506 -1.01 -18.95 -24.53
CA ALA A 506 -0.69 -20.27 -23.98
C ALA A 506 -0.29 -21.31 -25.06
N SER A 507 -0.41 -20.94 -26.34
CA SER A 507 -0.05 -21.79 -27.49
C SER A 507 1.36 -21.50 -28.01
N VAL A 508 2.04 -20.49 -27.46
CA VAL A 508 3.43 -20.08 -27.74
C VAL A 508 4.34 -20.63 -26.65
#